data_AF-A0A8J5V0U4-F1
#
_entry.id   AF-A0A8J5V0U4-F1
#
_cell.length_a   1.000
_cell.length_b   1.000
_cell.length_c   1.000
_cell.angle_alpha   90.00
_cell.angle_beta   90.00
_cell.angle_gamma   90.00
#
_symmetry.space_group_name_H-M   'P 1'
#
loop_
_entity.id
_entity.type
_entity.pdbx_description
1 polymer ?
#
loop_
_entity_poly.entity_id
_entity_poly.type
_entity_poly.pdbx_seq_one_letter_code
_entity_poly.pdbx_strand_id
1 'polypeptide(L)'
;MVGVGTAKANINERDKFLSLLGQDRESWGLSYRGKIHHDGEIKDYSEPFAQGNIVGLHLDTWKGTLQFFINNKPFGIAFTGLHGIELYPIISSTAANSCMRITQILSVPASLQMDCLGLLKPLHKSYLSTVFPGLRYLLDSKFAEVLRKKRDNDDSEDNEYEFPEEYLILDDFDFALVGCGRRKKNERSIKF
;
A
#
# COMPACT_ATOMS: atom_id res chain seq x y z
N MET A 1 15.79 6.19 10.66
CA MET A 1 14.46 6.21 10.03
C MET A 1 14.59 5.78 8.59
N VAL A 2 13.51 5.26 8.03
CA VAL A 2 13.43 4.88 6.61
C VAL A 2 12.15 5.46 6.03
N GLY A 3 12.18 5.90 4.78
CA GLY A 3 11.00 6.54 4.19
C GLY A 3 11.27 7.12 2.81
N VAL A 4 10.48 8.11 2.45
CA VAL A 4 10.58 8.83 1.18
C VAL A 4 10.52 10.33 1.41
N GLY A 5 11.04 11.11 0.47
CA GLY A 5 10.89 12.57 0.47
C GLY A 5 11.02 13.15 -0.93
N THR A 6 10.61 14.40 -1.07
CA THR A 6 10.76 15.15 -2.32
C THR A 6 12.21 15.63 -2.49
N ALA A 7 12.51 16.22 -3.64
CA ALA A 7 13.79 16.90 -3.86
C ALA A 7 14.06 18.07 -2.89
N LYS A 8 13.05 18.55 -2.17
CA LYS A 8 13.16 19.65 -1.20
C LYS A 8 13.35 19.17 0.25
N ALA A 9 13.30 17.86 0.49
CA ALA A 9 13.46 17.31 1.83
C ALA A 9 14.79 17.75 2.45
N ASN A 10 14.74 18.27 3.69
CA ASN A 10 15.94 18.71 4.38
C ASN A 10 16.77 17.50 4.83
N ILE A 11 17.93 17.30 4.20
CA ILE A 11 18.86 16.20 4.50
C ILE A 11 20.15 16.64 5.21
N ASN A 12 20.29 17.94 5.51
CA ASN A 12 21.56 18.52 5.94
C ASN A 12 21.71 18.70 7.46
N GLU A 13 20.77 18.20 8.27
CA GLU A 13 20.87 18.29 9.74
C GLU A 13 21.79 17.20 10.31
N ARG A 14 23.09 17.53 10.46
CA ARG A 14 24.13 16.58 10.90
C ARG A 14 24.46 16.65 12.39
N ASP A 15 24.19 17.78 13.04
CA ASP A 15 24.64 18.06 14.42
C ASP A 15 23.54 17.88 15.48
N LYS A 16 22.39 17.31 15.10
CA LYS A 16 21.25 17.11 15.99
C LYS A 16 20.79 15.65 16.00
N PHE A 17 20.54 15.12 17.20
CA PHE A 17 19.95 13.80 17.39
C PHE A 17 18.43 13.88 17.29
N LEU A 18 17.90 13.83 16.06
CA LEU A 18 16.47 13.96 15.80
C LEU A 18 15.97 12.99 14.72
N SER A 19 14.64 12.86 14.67
CA SER A 19 13.92 12.17 13.61
C SER A 19 13.87 13.08 12.37
N LEU A 20 14.84 12.92 11.47
CA LEU A 20 14.98 13.79 10.28
C LEU A 20 13.78 13.73 9.33
N LEU A 21 13.22 12.54 9.13
CA LEU A 21 12.10 12.35 8.21
C LEU A 21 10.78 12.74 8.88
N GLY A 22 9.96 13.50 8.17
CA GLY A 22 8.64 13.93 8.60
C GLY A 22 8.63 15.12 9.56
N GLN A 23 9.74 15.88 9.67
CA GLN A 23 9.74 17.16 10.37
C GLN A 23 8.92 18.22 9.64
N ASP A 24 8.80 18.08 8.32
CA ASP A 24 8.07 18.97 7.42
C ASP A 24 7.19 18.15 6.46
N ARG A 25 6.61 18.85 5.48
CA ARG A 25 5.75 18.27 4.43
C ARG A 25 6.51 17.60 3.29
N GLU A 26 7.83 17.72 3.27
CA GLU A 26 8.67 17.27 2.17
C GLU A 26 9.15 15.84 2.37
N SER A 27 8.83 15.20 3.52
CA SER A 27 9.23 13.83 3.81
C SER A 27 8.21 13.03 4.63
N TRP A 28 8.25 11.71 4.46
CA TRP A 28 7.41 10.71 5.13
C TRP A 28 8.31 9.60 5.65
N GLY A 29 8.32 9.38 6.97
CA GLY A 29 9.30 8.49 7.60
C GLY A 29 8.71 7.52 8.61
N LEU A 30 9.28 6.31 8.66
CA LEU A 30 9.11 5.34 9.73
C LEU A 30 10.35 5.34 10.63
N SER A 31 10.13 5.51 11.93
CA SER A 31 11.15 5.40 12.96
C SER A 31 11.32 3.94 13.43
N TYR A 32 12.51 3.59 13.91
CA TYR A 32 12.79 2.27 14.49
C TYR A 32 11.93 1.95 15.73
N ARG A 33 11.30 2.96 16.32
CA ARG A 33 10.36 2.83 17.44
C ARG A 33 8.95 2.44 16.99
N GLY A 34 8.73 2.22 15.69
CA GLY A 34 7.43 1.86 15.14
C GLY A 34 6.46 3.03 14.97
N LYS A 35 6.98 4.27 14.96
CA LYS A 35 6.17 5.49 14.75
C LYS A 35 6.40 6.07 13.35
N ILE A 36 5.33 6.51 12.71
CA ILE A 36 5.38 7.25 11.44
C ILE A 36 5.38 8.75 11.69
N HIS A 37 6.10 9.50 10.85
CA HIS A 37 6.33 10.93 10.97
C HIS A 37 6.04 11.63 9.62
N HIS A 38 5.29 12.75 9.66
CA HIS A 38 5.04 13.64 8.52
C HIS A 38 4.45 14.98 9.00
N ASP A 39 4.86 16.11 8.42
CA ASP A 39 4.38 17.46 8.79
C ASP A 39 4.48 17.77 10.29
N GLY A 40 5.52 17.24 10.96
CA GLY A 40 5.73 17.37 12.40
C GLY A 40 4.81 16.48 13.25
N GLU A 41 3.84 15.78 12.65
CA GLU A 41 2.98 14.83 13.34
C GLU A 41 3.67 13.48 13.53
N ILE A 42 3.34 12.82 14.64
CA ILE A 42 3.86 11.49 14.99
C ILE A 42 2.69 10.58 15.35
N LYS A 43 2.62 9.41 14.72
CA LYS A 43 1.56 8.40 14.98
C LYS A 43 2.16 7.02 15.20
N ASP A 44 1.58 6.25 16.11
CA ASP A 44 1.93 4.83 16.28
C ASP A 44 1.42 4.05 15.07
N TYR A 45 2.24 3.12 14.56
CA TYR A 45 1.95 2.42 13.31
C TYR A 45 2.36 0.95 13.36
N SER A 46 3.55 0.64 13.87
CA SER A 46 4.06 -0.71 13.94
C SER A 46 4.69 -1.02 15.29
N GLU A 47 5.03 -2.29 15.48
CA GLU A 47 5.98 -2.68 16.51
C GLU A 47 7.36 -2.07 16.20
N PRO A 48 8.18 -1.79 17.23
CA PRO A 48 9.58 -1.39 17.04
C PRO A 48 10.38 -2.46 16.28
N PHE A 49 11.42 -2.04 15.57
CA PHE A 49 12.36 -2.93 14.92
C PHE A 49 13.81 -2.59 15.29
N ALA A 50 14.66 -3.60 15.21
CA ALA A 50 16.05 -3.53 15.63
C ALA A 50 16.97 -4.25 14.63
N GLN A 51 18.24 -4.40 15.00
CA GLN A 51 19.22 -5.13 14.22
C GLN A 51 18.72 -6.54 13.87
N GLY A 52 18.92 -6.94 12.62
CA GLY A 52 18.46 -8.23 12.10
C GLY A 52 17.07 -8.20 11.48
N ASN A 53 16.26 -7.16 11.73
CA ASN A 53 14.99 -7.00 11.03
C ASN A 53 15.19 -6.47 9.61
N ILE A 54 14.35 -6.95 8.69
CA ILE A 54 14.28 -6.44 7.32
C ILE A 54 13.06 -5.52 7.22
N VAL A 55 13.30 -4.25 6.90
CA VAL A 55 12.23 -3.28 6.68
C VAL A 55 12.00 -3.12 5.18
N GLY A 56 10.79 -3.43 4.74
CA GLY A 56 10.33 -3.22 3.37
C GLY A 56 9.51 -1.94 3.24
N LEU A 57 9.55 -1.34 2.06
CA LEU A 57 8.79 -0.15 1.71
C LEU A 57 8.13 -0.40 0.35
N HIS A 58 6.80 -0.24 0.30
CA HIS A 58 6.02 -0.33 -0.92
C HIS A 58 5.35 1.03 -1.18
N LEU A 59 5.81 1.71 -2.22
CA LEU A 59 5.23 2.95 -2.72
C LEU A 59 4.39 2.63 -3.95
N ASP A 60 3.08 2.81 -3.85
CA ASP A 60 2.16 2.77 -4.97
C ASP A 60 1.93 4.21 -5.44
N THR A 61 2.59 4.61 -6.52
CA THR A 61 2.47 5.96 -7.09
C THR A 61 1.16 6.17 -7.85
N TRP A 62 0.49 5.08 -8.27
CA TRP A 62 -0.79 5.14 -8.96
C TRP A 62 -1.95 5.38 -8.00
N LYS A 63 -1.92 4.75 -6.82
CA LYS A 63 -2.88 4.96 -5.71
C LYS A 63 -2.41 6.01 -4.71
N GLY A 64 -1.20 6.53 -4.88
CA GLY A 64 -0.60 7.54 -4.00
C GLY A 64 -0.52 7.07 -2.54
N THR A 65 -0.13 5.82 -2.31
CA THR A 65 -0.04 5.23 -0.96
C THR A 65 1.37 4.72 -0.65
N LEU A 66 1.73 4.78 0.63
CA LEU A 66 2.98 4.24 1.16
C LEU A 66 2.68 3.25 2.29
N GLN A 67 3.25 2.05 2.20
CA GLN A 67 3.15 1.00 3.21
C GLN A 67 4.53 0.47 3.58
N PHE A 68 4.71 0.15 4.87
CA PHE A 68 5.91 -0.51 5.37
C PHE A 68 5.66 -1.96 5.78
N PHE A 69 6.71 -2.75 5.68
CA PHE A 69 6.77 -4.16 6.06
C PHE A 69 7.90 -4.36 7.05
N ILE A 70 7.71 -5.20 8.07
CA ILE A 70 8.82 -5.67 8.93
C ILE A 70 8.83 -7.19 8.85
N ASN A 71 9.94 -7.78 8.40
CA ASN A 71 10.09 -9.21 8.16
C ASN A 71 8.93 -9.78 7.31
N ASN A 72 8.64 -9.12 6.19
CA ASN A 72 7.54 -9.43 5.25
C ASN A 72 6.10 -9.31 5.81
N LYS A 73 5.93 -8.85 7.06
CA LYS A 73 4.61 -8.57 7.63
C LYS A 73 4.18 -7.14 7.28
N PRO A 74 3.08 -6.92 6.54
CA PRO A 74 2.53 -5.58 6.30
C PRO A 74 1.88 -5.01 7.57
N PHE A 75 1.96 -3.69 7.74
CA PHE A 75 1.33 -2.95 8.85
C PHE A 75 0.18 -2.03 8.42
N GLY A 76 -0.35 -2.20 7.20
CA GLY A 76 -1.41 -1.34 6.66
C GLY A 76 -0.84 -0.13 5.91
N ILE A 77 -1.71 0.79 5.48
CA ILE A 77 -1.26 1.99 4.76
C ILE A 77 -0.75 3.00 5.80
N ALA A 78 0.50 3.43 5.66
CA ALA A 78 1.11 4.43 6.53
C ALA A 78 0.75 5.85 6.10
N PHE A 79 0.75 6.10 4.79
CA PHE A 79 0.48 7.42 4.22
C PHE A 79 -0.33 7.31 2.93
N THR A 80 -1.14 8.32 2.67
CA THR A 80 -1.95 8.52 1.46
C THR A 80 -1.69 9.91 0.88
N GLY A 81 -2.27 10.22 -0.28
CA GLY A 81 -2.15 11.55 -0.89
C GLY A 81 -0.82 11.79 -1.61
N LEU A 82 -0.09 10.72 -1.96
CA LEU A 82 1.21 10.80 -2.63
C LEU A 82 1.13 10.81 -4.17
N HIS A 83 -0.05 11.13 -4.73
CA HIS A 83 -0.27 11.12 -6.18
C HIS A 83 0.45 12.29 -6.85
N GLY A 84 1.13 12.02 -7.96
CA GLY A 84 1.79 13.05 -8.77
C GLY A 84 2.98 13.74 -8.09
N ILE A 85 3.45 13.19 -6.95
CA ILE A 85 4.62 13.70 -6.24
C ILE A 85 5.84 12.89 -6.67
N GLU A 86 6.91 13.58 -7.04
CA GLU A 86 8.20 12.94 -7.27
C GLU A 86 8.89 12.66 -5.93
N LEU A 87 9.08 11.37 -5.65
CA LEU A 87 9.56 10.88 -4.37
C LEU A 87 10.85 10.08 -4.52
N TYR A 88 11.76 10.30 -3.60
CA TYR A 88 13.05 9.66 -3.51
C TYR A 88 13.15 8.85 -2.21
N PRO A 89 13.73 7.65 -2.22
CA PRO A 89 13.96 6.89 -1.00
C PRO A 89 14.98 7.62 -0.12
N ILE A 90 14.68 7.76 1.18
CA ILE A 90 15.57 8.41 2.14
C ILE A 90 15.72 7.51 3.36
N ILE A 91 16.97 7.43 3.83
CA ILE A 91 17.33 6.74 5.06
C ILE A 91 18.14 7.72 5.90
N SER A 92 17.81 7.83 7.18
CA SER A 92 18.56 8.64 8.13
C SER A 92 18.93 7.84 9.37
N SER A 93 20.12 8.06 9.92
CA SER A 93 20.52 7.42 11.17
C SER A 93 21.32 8.38 12.02
N THR A 94 20.96 8.44 13.30
CA THR A 94 21.68 9.17 14.35
C THR A 94 22.25 8.21 15.40
N ALA A 95 22.06 6.90 15.21
CA ALA A 95 22.57 5.87 16.12
C ALA A 95 24.03 5.55 15.82
N ALA A 96 24.87 5.61 16.85
CA ALA A 96 26.29 5.22 16.74
C ALA A 96 26.41 3.76 16.28
N ASN A 97 27.39 3.49 15.41
CA ASN A 97 27.68 2.16 14.84
C ASN A 97 26.49 1.49 14.13
N SER A 98 25.47 2.24 13.71
CA SER A 98 24.41 1.69 12.88
C SER A 98 24.89 1.47 11.46
N CYS A 99 24.52 0.33 10.87
CA CYS A 99 24.71 0.03 9.45
C CYS A 99 23.36 -0.35 8.86
N MET A 100 23.02 0.24 7.72
CA MET A 100 21.82 -0.05 6.97
C MET A 100 22.23 -0.48 5.57
N ARG A 101 21.70 -1.62 5.10
CA ARG A 101 22.02 -2.18 3.79
C ARG A 101 20.74 -2.35 2.99
N ILE A 102 20.72 -1.79 1.80
CA ILE A 102 19.67 -2.06 0.82
C ILE A 102 19.93 -3.44 0.22
N THR A 103 18.99 -4.36 0.38
CA THR A 103 19.11 -5.74 -0.11
C THR A 103 18.41 -5.96 -1.43
N GLN A 104 17.31 -5.26 -1.67
CA GLN A 104 16.47 -5.43 -2.85
C GLN A 104 15.79 -4.12 -3.21
N ILE A 105 15.77 -3.79 -4.50
CA ILE A 105 15.00 -2.68 -5.08
C ILE A 105 14.26 -3.26 -6.28
N LEU A 106 12.96 -3.05 -6.35
CA LEU A 106 12.13 -3.49 -7.47
C LEU A 106 11.12 -2.41 -7.82
N SER A 107 10.80 -2.29 -9.10
CA SER A 107 9.77 -1.41 -9.61
C SER A 107 9.03 -2.14 -10.73
N VAL A 108 7.72 -1.99 -10.76
CA VAL A 108 6.84 -2.54 -11.80
C VAL A 108 5.81 -1.47 -12.16
N PRO A 109 5.44 -1.35 -13.45
CA PRO A 109 4.41 -0.41 -13.85
C PRO A 109 3.06 -0.83 -13.27
N ALA A 110 2.24 0.17 -12.93
CA ALA A 110 0.84 -0.07 -12.62
C ALA A 110 0.15 -0.69 -13.84
N SER A 111 -0.50 -1.83 -13.64
CA SER A 111 -1.22 -2.54 -14.69
C SER A 111 -2.30 -3.43 -14.10
N LEU A 112 -3.34 -3.71 -14.91
CA LEU A 112 -4.40 -4.63 -14.54
C LEU A 112 -3.85 -6.01 -14.13
N GLN A 113 -2.76 -6.46 -14.77
CA GLN A 113 -2.10 -7.72 -14.41
C GLN A 113 -1.59 -7.72 -12.96
N MET A 114 -0.98 -6.62 -12.52
CA MET A 114 -0.49 -6.47 -11.14
C MET A 114 -1.63 -6.33 -10.12
N ASP A 115 -2.69 -5.61 -10.48
CA ASP A 115 -3.88 -5.51 -9.62
C ASP A 115 -4.57 -6.87 -9.47
N CYS A 116 -4.74 -7.62 -10.57
CA CYS A 116 -5.26 -8.99 -10.55
C CYS A 116 -4.38 -9.91 -9.70
N LEU A 117 -3.05 -9.80 -9.78
CA LEU A 117 -2.11 -10.61 -9.00
C LEU A 117 -2.36 -10.49 -7.48
N GLY A 118 -2.70 -9.29 -7.00
CA GLY A 118 -3.04 -9.04 -5.60
C GLY A 118 -4.37 -9.66 -5.14
N LEU A 119 -5.28 -9.93 -6.08
CA LEU A 119 -6.60 -10.53 -5.84
C LEU A 119 -6.60 -12.06 -5.86
N LEU A 120 -5.56 -12.69 -6.43
CA LEU A 120 -5.49 -14.14 -6.57
C LEU A 120 -5.42 -14.86 -5.21
N LYS A 121 -6.34 -15.80 -4.97
CA LYS A 121 -6.27 -16.76 -3.85
C LYS A 121 -5.12 -17.76 -4.08
N PRO A 122 -4.57 -18.39 -3.02
CA PRO A 122 -3.54 -19.42 -3.16
C PRO A 122 -3.91 -20.55 -4.13
N LEU A 123 -5.18 -20.99 -4.10
CA LEU A 123 -5.71 -21.99 -5.05
C LEU A 123 -5.60 -21.52 -6.50
N HIS A 124 -6.00 -20.27 -6.79
CA HIS A 124 -5.89 -19.70 -8.13
C HIS A 124 -4.43 -19.60 -8.58
N LYS A 125 -3.51 -19.20 -7.69
CA LYS A 125 -2.07 -19.14 -7.99
C LYS A 125 -1.52 -20.53 -8.34
N SER A 126 -1.90 -21.56 -7.58
CA SER A 126 -1.47 -22.95 -7.84
C SER A 126 -2.00 -23.46 -9.19
N TYR A 127 -3.28 -23.23 -9.49
CA TYR A 127 -3.87 -23.59 -10.78
C TYR A 127 -3.17 -22.87 -11.94
N LEU A 128 -3.02 -21.55 -11.87
CA LEU A 128 -2.38 -20.76 -12.94
C LEU A 128 -0.91 -21.14 -13.15
N SER A 129 -0.17 -21.42 -12.09
CA SER A 129 1.23 -21.89 -12.17
C SER A 129 1.36 -23.26 -12.87
N THR A 130 0.32 -24.09 -12.77
CA THR A 130 0.26 -25.41 -13.40
C THR A 130 -0.16 -25.32 -14.86
N VAL A 131 -1.28 -24.64 -15.14
CA VAL A 131 -1.87 -24.55 -16.50
C VAL A 131 -1.09 -23.60 -17.40
N PHE A 132 -0.55 -22.52 -16.85
CA PHE A 132 0.19 -21.51 -17.59
C PHE A 132 1.59 -21.32 -16.98
N PRO A 133 2.55 -22.24 -17.23
CA PRO A 133 3.91 -22.13 -16.69
C PRO A 133 4.61 -20.82 -17.02
N GLY A 134 4.25 -20.19 -18.14
CA GLY A 134 4.73 -18.87 -18.54
C GLY A 134 4.36 -17.74 -17.57
N LEU A 135 3.41 -17.93 -16.64
CA LEU A 135 3.04 -16.95 -15.62
C LEU A 135 3.81 -17.11 -14.30
N ARG A 136 4.62 -18.16 -14.14
CA ARG A 136 5.36 -18.43 -12.89
C ARG A 136 6.23 -17.25 -12.45
N TYR A 137 6.89 -16.57 -13.39
CA TYR A 137 7.71 -15.39 -13.08
C TYR A 137 6.94 -14.30 -12.34
N LEU A 138 5.64 -14.15 -12.63
CA LEU A 138 4.76 -13.17 -11.99
C LEU A 138 4.24 -13.70 -10.66
N LEU A 139 3.77 -14.95 -10.64
CA LEU A 139 3.16 -15.58 -9.47
C LEU A 139 4.16 -15.79 -8.32
N ASP A 140 5.42 -16.07 -8.67
CA ASP A 140 6.52 -16.28 -7.72
C ASP A 140 7.31 -14.99 -7.45
N SER A 141 6.88 -13.86 -8.04
CA SER A 141 7.52 -12.56 -7.83
C SER A 141 7.31 -12.06 -6.39
N LYS A 142 8.23 -11.21 -5.92
CA LYS A 142 8.09 -10.53 -4.63
C LYS A 142 6.83 -9.66 -4.54
N PHE A 143 6.37 -9.11 -5.67
CA PHE A 143 5.11 -8.36 -5.71
C PHE A 143 3.88 -9.22 -5.44
N ALA A 144 3.91 -10.51 -5.76
CA ALA A 144 2.80 -11.42 -5.45
C ALA A 144 2.59 -11.59 -3.93
N GLU A 145 3.64 -11.39 -3.14
CA GLU A 145 3.61 -11.38 -1.67
C GLU A 145 3.18 -9.99 -1.15
N VAL A 146 3.80 -8.92 -1.66
CA VAL A 146 3.55 -7.53 -1.26
C VAL A 146 2.12 -7.07 -1.56
N LEU A 147 1.59 -7.40 -2.74
CA LEU A 147 0.26 -6.98 -3.19
C LEU A 147 -0.88 -7.85 -2.64
N ARG A 148 -0.58 -8.90 -1.87
CA ARG A 148 -1.60 -9.81 -1.34
C ARG A 148 -2.53 -9.05 -0.40
N LYS A 149 -3.80 -8.88 -0.79
CA LYS A 149 -4.82 -8.36 0.12
C LYS A 149 -5.11 -9.40 1.21
N LYS A 150 -5.01 -9.00 2.49
CA LYS A 150 -5.64 -9.75 3.58
C LYS A 150 -7.15 -9.64 3.37
N ARG A 151 -7.82 -10.77 3.17
CA ARG A 151 -9.25 -10.89 3.39
C ARG A 151 -9.40 -11.32 4.83
N ASP A 152 -10.17 -10.56 5.61
CA ASP A 152 -10.63 -11.08 6.89
C ASP A 152 -11.48 -12.33 6.59
N ASN A 153 -11.23 -13.39 7.34
CA ASN A 153 -11.85 -14.69 7.13
C ASN A 153 -13.37 -14.57 7.27
N ASP A 154 -14.07 -14.64 6.15
CA ASP A 154 -15.38 -15.27 6.04
C ASP A 154 -15.30 -16.25 4.88
N ASP A 155 -14.64 -17.39 5.16
CA ASP A 155 -14.75 -18.57 4.31
C ASP A 155 -16.10 -19.24 4.62
N SER A 156 -17.17 -18.72 3.99
CA SER A 156 -18.29 -19.56 3.60
C SER A 156 -18.05 -20.02 2.17
N GLU A 157 -18.00 -21.34 1.99
CA GLU A 157 -17.64 -22.03 0.74
C GLU A 157 -18.67 -21.89 -0.40
N ASP A 158 -19.70 -21.07 -0.26
CA ASP A 158 -20.71 -20.85 -1.31
C ASP A 158 -20.86 -19.35 -1.56
N ASN A 159 -19.99 -18.79 -2.40
CA ASN A 159 -20.31 -17.55 -3.09
C ASN A 159 -20.04 -17.76 -4.57
N GLU A 160 -21.12 -18.11 -5.28
CA GLU A 160 -21.36 -17.67 -6.64
C GLU A 160 -20.83 -16.25 -6.80
N TYR A 161 -20.15 -15.98 -7.92
CA TYR A 161 -19.41 -14.73 -8.14
C TYR A 161 -20.36 -13.54 -8.23
N GLU A 162 -20.85 -13.07 -7.09
CA GLU A 162 -21.62 -11.85 -6.95
C GLU A 162 -20.61 -10.73 -6.70
N PHE A 163 -20.56 -9.79 -7.64
CA PHE A 163 -19.76 -8.58 -7.47
C PHE A 163 -20.19 -7.90 -6.15
N PRO A 164 -19.28 -7.67 -5.18
CA PRO A 164 -19.67 -6.99 -3.95
C PRO A 164 -20.12 -5.57 -4.30
N GLU A 165 -21.39 -5.24 -4.01
CA GLU A 165 -21.97 -3.90 -4.23
C GLU A 165 -21.18 -2.79 -3.51
N GLU A 166 -20.35 -3.12 -2.52
CA GLU A 166 -19.46 -2.18 -1.81
C GLU A 166 -18.34 -1.56 -2.67
N TYR A 167 -18.11 -2.03 -3.91
CA TYR A 167 -17.25 -1.35 -4.88
C TYR A 167 -18.00 -0.49 -5.91
N LEU A 168 -19.33 -0.38 -5.83
CA LEU A 168 -20.10 0.68 -6.49
C LEU A 168 -20.09 1.95 -5.62
N ILE A 169 -18.91 2.56 -5.48
CA ILE A 169 -18.80 3.97 -5.03
C ILE A 169 -18.37 4.79 -6.24
N LEU A 170 -19.21 4.75 -7.28
CA LEU A 170 -19.12 5.63 -8.45
C LEU A 170 -20.13 6.79 -8.39
N ASP A 171 -20.78 7.02 -7.25
CA ASP A 171 -22.05 7.76 -7.26
C ASP A 171 -22.04 9.21 -6.73
N ASP A 172 -20.96 9.76 -6.16
CA ASP A 172 -21.03 11.16 -5.64
C ASP A 172 -20.12 12.19 -6.32
N PHE A 173 -19.29 11.83 -7.31
CA PHE A 173 -18.52 12.83 -8.09
C PHE A 173 -18.72 12.81 -9.61
N ASP A 174 -19.40 11.81 -10.19
CA ASP A 174 -19.54 11.69 -11.66
C ASP A 174 -20.97 11.90 -12.22
N PHE A 175 -21.98 12.19 -11.38
CA PHE A 175 -23.35 12.42 -11.87
C PHE A 175 -23.54 13.72 -12.69
N ALA A 176 -22.51 14.55 -12.83
CA ALA A 176 -22.56 15.74 -13.68
C ALA A 176 -22.26 15.46 -15.17
N LEU A 177 -21.81 14.26 -15.56
CA LEU A 177 -21.29 13.99 -16.91
C LEU A 177 -22.10 13.03 -17.79
N VAL A 178 -23.19 12.43 -17.29
CA VAL A 178 -24.05 11.60 -18.14
C VAL A 178 -25.52 11.81 -17.78
N GLY A 179 -26.20 12.68 -18.52
CA GLY A 179 -27.61 13.05 -18.36
C GLY A 179 -28.61 11.93 -18.69
N CYS A 180 -28.55 10.81 -17.97
CA CYS A 180 -29.51 9.71 -18.08
C CYS A 180 -30.06 9.33 -16.70
N GLY A 181 -31.05 10.09 -16.22
CA GLY A 181 -31.84 9.73 -15.04
C GLY A 181 -32.75 8.53 -15.32
N ARG A 182 -32.62 7.44 -14.55
CA ARG A 182 -33.59 6.33 -14.56
C ARG A 182 -34.80 6.67 -13.69
N ARG A 183 -36.00 6.54 -14.28
CA ARG A 183 -37.32 6.73 -13.64
C ARG A 183 -37.58 5.64 -12.60
N LYS A 184 -37.93 6.02 -11.37
CA LYS A 184 -38.47 5.11 -10.33
C LYS A 184 -39.79 4.48 -10.80
N LYS A 185 -39.88 3.15 -10.80
CA LYS A 185 -41.16 2.43 -10.86
C LYS A 185 -41.74 2.37 -9.44
N ASN A 186 -42.93 2.92 -9.26
CA ASN A 186 -43.70 2.77 -8.02
C ASN A 186 -44.34 1.37 -8.00
N GLU A 187 -43.96 0.54 -7.03
CA GLU A 187 -44.71 -0.68 -6.69
C GLU A 187 -45.97 -0.29 -5.90
N ARG A 188 -47.14 -0.71 -6.41
CA ARG A 188 -48.41 -0.61 -5.71
C ARG A 188 -48.58 -1.86 -4.85
N SER A 189 -48.59 -1.71 -3.53
CA SER A 189 -48.96 -2.78 -2.61
C SER A 189 -50.47 -3.06 -2.72
N ILE A 190 -50.83 -4.30 -3.02
CA ILE A 190 -52.21 -4.81 -2.97
C ILE A 190 -52.52 -5.18 -1.52
N LYS A 191 -53.63 -4.64 -0.98
CA LYS A 191 -54.16 -4.98 0.34
C LYS A 191 -54.93 -6.31 0.29
N PHE A 192 -54.79 -7.10 1.34
CA PHE A 192 -55.84 -8.00 1.84
C PHE A 192 -56.27 -7.52 3.22
#